data_AF-A0A7C1W0H2-F1
#
_entry.id   AF-A0A7C1W0H2-F1
#
_cell.length_a   1.000
_cell.length_b   1.000
_cell.length_c   1.000
_cell.angle_alpha   90.00
_cell.angle_beta   90.00
_cell.angle_gamma   90.00
#
_symmetry.space_group_name_H-M   'P 1'
#
loop_
_entity.id
_entity.type
_entity.pdbx_description
1 polymer ?
#
loop_
_entity_poly.entity_id
_entity_poly.type
_entity_poly.pdbx_seq_one_letter_code
_entity_poly.pdbx_strand_id
1 'polypeptide(L)' 'SLYINDEFNENSLEEIHGIAEESIKNTSHGEIIQFERFGFVRIEHTDKGIIGFFTHR' A
#
# COMPACT_ATOMS: atom_id res chain seq x y z
N SER A 1 -14.10 4.38 -2.32
CA SER A 1 -14.76 5.59 -1.78
C SER A 1 -14.88 5.43 -0.27
N LEU A 2 -14.64 6.48 0.51
CA LEU A 2 -14.83 6.49 1.97
C LEU A 2 -16.31 6.47 2.37
N TYR A 3 -17.19 6.95 1.49
CA TYR A 3 -18.63 6.98 1.69
C TYR A 3 -19.36 6.40 0.48
N ILE A 4 -20.47 5.69 0.72
CA ILE A 4 -21.41 5.20 -0.30
C ILE A 4 -22.79 5.66 0.15
N ASN A 5 -23.47 6.46 -0.67
CA ASN A 5 -24.79 7.04 -0.35
C ASN A 5 -24.80 7.79 1.00
N ASP A 6 -23.78 8.60 1.25
CA ASP A 6 -23.56 9.37 2.50
C ASP A 6 -23.35 8.54 3.78
N GLU A 7 -23.27 7.21 3.67
CA GLU A 7 -22.90 6.30 4.77
C GLU A 7 -21.42 5.92 4.68
N PHE A 8 -20.77 5.79 5.85
CA PHE A 8 -19.37 5.37 5.91
C PHE A 8 -19.21 3.96 5.34
N ASN A 9 -18.29 3.81 4.39
CA ASN A 9 -18.00 2.52 3.79
C ASN A 9 -16.99 1.75 4.64
N GLU A 10 -17.47 0.77 5.40
CA GLU A 10 -16.64 -0.13 6.21
C GLU A 10 -15.63 -0.93 5.35
N ASN A 11 -15.92 -1.10 4.05
CA ASN A 11 -15.04 -1.77 3.08
C ASN A 11 -14.18 -0.76 2.30
N SER A 12 -13.99 0.45 2.81
CA SER A 12 -13.16 1.47 2.14
C SER A 12 -11.66 1.21 2.27
N LEU A 13 -11.27 0.33 3.18
CA LEU A 13 -9.90 -0.13 3.39
C LEU A 13 -9.84 -1.66 3.24
N GLU A 14 -8.88 -2.14 2.47
CA GLU A 14 -8.55 -3.55 2.33
C GLU A 14 -7.09 -3.75 2.73
N GLU A 15 -6.81 -4.78 3.53
CA GLU A 15 -5.45 -5.18 3.88
C GLU A 15 -5.08 -6.46 3.11
N ILE A 16 -3.95 -6.41 2.40
CA ILE A 16 -3.42 -7.53 1.63
C ILE A 16 -2.07 -7.93 2.22
N HIS A 17 -1.95 -9.19 2.65
CA HIS A 17 -0.68 -9.75 3.08
C HIS A 17 -0.03 -10.49 1.92
N GLY A 18 1.24 -10.16 1.65
CA GLY A 18 2.01 -10.75 0.57
C GLY A 18 3.50 -10.72 0.85
N ILE A 19 4.27 -11.16 -0.15
CA ILE A 19 5.73 -11.13 -0.13
C ILE A 19 6.18 -10.21 -1.27
N ALA A 20 7.20 -9.40 -1.00
CA ALA A 20 7.85 -8.57 -2.00
C ALA A 20 9.34 -8.96 -2.13
N GLU A 21 9.99 -8.49 -3.18
CA GLU A 21 11.43 -8.71 -3.39
C GLU A 21 12.25 -8.10 -2.24
N GLU A 22 13.42 -8.68 -1.96
CA GLU A 22 14.28 -8.19 -0.88
C GLU A 22 14.78 -6.76 -1.10
N SER A 23 14.87 -6.32 -2.36
CA SER A 23 15.26 -4.97 -2.78
C SER A 23 14.41 -3.87 -2.13
N ILE A 24 13.16 -4.17 -1.76
CA ILE A 24 12.26 -3.24 -1.08
C ILE A 24 12.85 -2.74 0.25
N LYS A 25 13.69 -3.54 0.91
CA LYS A 25 14.38 -3.12 2.15
C LYS A 25 15.29 -1.91 1.95
N ASN A 26 15.73 -1.65 0.73
CA ASN A 26 16.63 -0.54 0.38
C ASN A 26 15.89 0.71 -0.14
N THR A 27 14.57 0.64 -0.30
CA THR A 27 13.77 1.82 -0.69
C THR A 27 13.73 2.83 0.46
N SER A 28 13.55 4.10 0.11
CA SER A 28 13.40 5.15 1.12
C SER A 28 11.99 5.15 1.69
N HIS A 29 11.85 5.50 2.97
CA HIS A 29 10.53 5.79 3.54
C HIS A 29 9.82 6.90 2.74
N GLY A 30 8.57 6.64 2.34
CA GLY A 30 7.75 7.51 1.50
C GLY A 30 7.98 7.35 0.00
N GLU A 31 8.91 6.50 -0.44
CA GLU A 31 9.17 6.26 -1.86
C GLU A 31 7.97 5.58 -2.55
N ILE A 32 7.66 6.01 -3.77
CA ILE A 32 6.61 5.40 -4.60
C ILE A 32 7.27 4.50 -5.62
N ILE A 33 6.92 3.22 -5.60
CA ILE A 33 7.42 2.21 -6.53
C ILE A 33 6.27 1.58 -7.31
N GLN A 34 6.59 0.98 -8.46
CA GLN A 34 5.63 0.24 -9.27
C GLN A 34 5.82 -1.27 -9.06
N PHE A 35 4.81 -1.93 -8.49
CA PHE A 35 4.73 -3.39 -8.53
C PHE A 35 4.03 -3.80 -9.83
N GLU A 36 4.75 -4.51 -10.70
CA GLU A 36 4.22 -4.92 -12.00
C GLU A 36 2.91 -5.71 -11.86
N ARG A 37 1.88 -5.29 -12.64
CA ARG A 37 0.51 -5.83 -12.64
C ARG A 37 -0.30 -5.63 -11.34
N PHE A 38 0.29 -5.03 -10.31
CA PHE A 38 -0.41 -4.64 -9.09
C PHE A 38 -0.74 -3.13 -9.13
N GLY A 39 0.27 -2.28 -9.29
CA GLY A 39 0.13 -0.83 -9.41
C GLY A 39 1.20 -0.08 -8.62
N PHE A 40 0.98 1.22 -8.39
CA PHE A 40 1.90 2.08 -7.66
C PHE A 40 1.64 2.04 -6.16
N VAL A 41 2.69 1.81 -5.38
CA VAL A 41 2.64 1.66 -3.93
C VAL A 41 3.65 2.59 -3.28
N ARG A 42 3.19 3.33 -2.26
CA ARG A 42 4.07 4.11 -1.38
C ARG A 42 4.59 3.21 -0.26
N ILE A 43 5.90 3.15 -0.09
CA ILE A 43 6.56 2.29 0.89
C ILE A 43 6.82 3.04 2.19
N GLU A 44 6.42 2.46 3.30
CA GLU A 44 6.57 3.01 4.65
C GLU A 44 7.37 2.03 5.51
N HIS A 45 8.53 2.49 5.97
CA HIS A 45 9.32 1.77 6.95
C HIS A 45 8.79 2.10 8.35
N THR A 46 8.37 1.07 9.08
CA THR A 46 7.85 1.17 10.44
C THR A 46 8.67 0.29 11.39
N ASP A 47 8.50 0.49 12.70
CA ASP A 47 9.16 -0.36 13.72
C ASP A 47 8.78 -1.85 13.61
N LYS A 48 7.66 -2.16 12.93
CA LYS A 48 7.13 -3.52 12.73
C LYS A 48 7.52 -4.13 11.38
N GLY A 49 8.28 -3.40 10.55
CA GLY A 49 8.65 -3.79 9.21
C GLY A 49 8.11 -2.84 8.14
N ILE A 50 7.95 -3.36 6.92
CA ILE A 50 7.59 -2.56 5.75
C ILE A 50 6.09 -2.70 5.47
N ILE A 51 5.43 -1.55 5.31
CA ILE A 51 4.02 -1.45 4.92
C ILE A 51 3.93 -0.74 3.57
N GLY A 52 3.06 -1.20 2.68
CA GLY A 52 2.79 -0.55 1.40
C GLY A 52 1.39 0.05 1.35
N PHE A 53 1.28 1.31 0.95
CA PHE A 53 0.01 1.97 0.67
C PHE A 53 -0.25 1.98 -0.83
N PHE A 54 -1.24 1.20 -1.28
CA PHE A 54 -1.66 1.19 -2.67
C PHE A 54 -2.27 2.54 -3.06
N THR A 55 -1.80 3.11 -4.17
CA THR A 55 -2.25 4.42 -4.65
C THR A 55 -3.20 4.30 -5.83
N HIS A 56 -2.74 3.73 -6.94
CA HIS A 56 -3.49 3.55 -8.17
C HIS A 56 -2.81 2.52 -9.08
N ARG A 57 -3.54 2.07 -10.11
CA ARG A 57 -3.08 1.17 -11.15
C ARG A 57 -3.35 1.77 -12.53
#